data_AF-A0A8J3HKK8-F1
#
_entry.id   AF-A0A8J3HKK8-F1
#
_cell.length_a   1.000
_cell.length_b   1.000
_cell.length_c   1.000
_cell.angle_alpha   90.00
_cell.angle_beta   90.00
_cell.angle_gamma   90.00
#
_symmetry.space_group_name_H-M   'P 1'
#
loop_
_entity.id
_entity.type
_entity.pdbx_description
1 polymer ?
#
loop_
_entity_poly.entity_id
_entity_poly.type
_entity_poly.pdbx_seq_one_letter_code
_entity_poly.pdbx_strand_id
1 'polypeptide(L)'
;MPGMLELILAALATAVVDLVLTVAVLGFVAVVQWFLDVQAELDDDDVAFTVTRALDTGGYTVYQGIFNQGSDRLGPVRRVDAQRLDPALARAHAREPLVVFA
;
A
#
# COMPACT_ATOMS: atom_id res chain seq x y z
N MET A 1 34.21 10.16 -25.30
CA MET A 1 34.32 9.28 -24.12
C MET A 1 33.57 9.97 -23.00
N PRO A 2 32.61 9.32 -22.34
CA PRO A 2 31.88 9.94 -21.25
C PRO A 2 32.85 10.33 -20.13
N GLY A 3 32.63 11.49 -19.53
CA GLY A 3 33.45 11.96 -18.42
C GLY A 3 33.23 11.11 -17.17
N MET A 4 34.21 11.05 -16.27
CA MET A 4 34.08 10.34 -14.99
C MET A 4 32.82 10.75 -14.21
N LEU A 5 32.44 12.03 -14.28
CA LEU A 5 31.21 12.55 -13.67
C LEU A 5 29.94 11.99 -14.31
N GLU A 6 29.90 11.82 -15.63
CA GLU A 6 28.75 11.22 -16.34
C GLU A 6 28.59 9.75 -15.97
N LEU A 7 29.70 9.02 -15.83
CA LEU A 7 29.67 7.62 -15.36
C LEU A 7 29.15 7.50 -13.92
N ILE A 8 29.56 8.41 -13.03
CA ILE A 8 29.05 8.45 -11.65
C ILE A 8 27.55 8.75 -11.62
N LEU A 9 27.10 9.73 -12.40
CA LEU A 9 25.67 10.09 -12.47
C LEU A 9 24.83 8.94 -13.04
N ALA A 10 25.31 8.26 -14.08
CA ALA A 10 24.63 7.09 -14.64
C ALA A 10 24.51 5.96 -13.62
N ALA A 11 25.60 5.65 -12.90
CA ALA A 11 25.60 4.62 -11.85
C ALA A 11 24.64 4.95 -10.70
N LEU A 12 24.60 6.22 -10.27
CA LEU A 12 23.67 6.69 -9.24
C LEU A 12 22.22 6.59 -9.71
N ALA A 13 21.93 6.96 -10.95
CA ALA A 13 20.59 6.85 -11.51
C ALA A 13 20.11 5.39 -11.51
N THR A 14 20.95 4.45 -11.93
CA THR A 14 20.61 3.01 -11.87
C THR A 14 20.39 2.53 -10.44
N ALA A 15 21.24 2.93 -9.49
CA ALA A 15 21.08 2.52 -8.10
C ALA A 15 19.77 3.02 -7.47
N VAL A 16 19.35 4.23 -7.82
CA VAL A 16 18.06 4.80 -7.36
C VAL A 16 16.88 4.02 -7.95
N VAL A 17 16.93 3.69 -9.24
CA VAL A 17 15.88 2.90 -9.90
C VAL A 17 15.76 1.51 -9.26
N ASP A 18 16.88 0.83 -9.06
CA ASP A 18 16.90 -0.50 -8.43
C ASP A 18 16.37 -0.46 -6.99
N LEU A 19 16.70 0.59 -6.24
CA LEU A 19 16.20 0.77 -4.88
C LEU A 19 14.67 0.95 -4.87
N VAL A 20 14.15 1.82 -5.74
CA VAL A 20 12.70 2.07 -5.85
C VAL A 20 11.97 0.79 -6.25
N LEU A 21 12.48 0.06 -7.24
CA LEU A 21 11.91 -1.22 -7.67
C LEU A 21 11.90 -2.25 -6.52
N THR A 22 13.01 -2.36 -5.80
CA THR A 22 13.13 -3.29 -4.67
C THR A 22 12.10 -2.97 -3.58
N VAL A 23 11.97 -1.70 -3.20
CA VAL A 23 10.99 -1.27 -2.19
C VAL A 23 9.55 -1.54 -2.66
N ALA A 24 9.24 -1.27 -3.93
CA ALA A 24 7.92 -1.54 -4.49
C ALA A 24 7.59 -3.04 -4.50
N VAL A 25 8.53 -3.89 -4.91
CA VAL A 25 8.37 -5.36 -4.92
C VAL A 25 8.19 -5.88 -3.50
N LEU A 26 9.01 -5.45 -2.54
CA LEU A 26 8.88 -5.87 -1.14
C LEU A 26 7.54 -5.42 -0.54
N GLY A 27 7.09 -4.20 -0.85
CA GLY A 27 5.78 -3.71 -0.44
C GLY A 27 4.65 -4.56 -1.02
N PHE A 28 4.70 -4.88 -2.31
CA PHE A 28 3.71 -5.76 -2.95
C PHE A 28 3.70 -7.16 -2.34
N VAL A 29 4.88 -7.77 -2.15
CA VAL A 29 5.01 -9.09 -1.51
C VAL A 29 4.44 -9.07 -0.09
N ALA A 30 4.72 -8.04 0.71
CA ALA A 30 4.19 -7.92 2.06
C ALA A 30 2.66 -7.73 2.11
N VAL A 31 2.07 -7.15 1.06
CA VAL A 31 0.60 -7.05 0.91
C VAL A 31 0.02 -8.40 0.51
N VAL A 32 0.55 -9.03 -0.54
CA VAL A 32 0.06 -10.33 -1.02
C VAL A 32 0.21 -11.40 0.05
N GLN A 33 1.36 -11.47 0.71
CA GLN A 33 1.62 -12.47 1.73
C GLN A 33 0.67 -12.33 2.92
N TRP A 34 0.35 -11.10 3.35
CA TRP A 34 -0.66 -10.90 4.38
C TRP A 34 -2.05 -11.38 3.94
N PHE A 35 -2.44 -11.13 2.69
CA PHE A 35 -3.71 -11.67 2.17
C PHE A 35 -3.70 -13.19 2.07
N LEU A 36 -2.58 -13.81 1.67
CA LEU A 36 -2.43 -15.27 1.64
C LEU A 36 -2.49 -15.87 3.04
N ASP A 37 -1.86 -15.23 4.03
CA ASP A 37 -1.89 -15.67 5.43
C ASP A 37 -3.32 -15.61 5.98
N VAL A 38 -4.09 -14.58 5.60
CA VAL A 38 -5.49 -14.41 6.00
C VAL A 38 -6.44 -15.31 5.20
N GLN A 39 -6.08 -15.70 3.96
CA GLN A 39 -6.94 -16.50 3.07
C GLN A 39 -7.32 -17.87 3.65
N ALA A 40 -6.49 -18.45 4.52
CA ALA A 40 -6.80 -19.73 5.17
C ALA A 40 -8.06 -19.68 6.04
N GLU A 41 -8.51 -18.48 6.43
CA GLU A 41 -9.68 -18.24 7.28
C GLU A 41 -10.81 -17.51 6.54
N LEU A 42 -10.69 -17.27 5.22
CA LEU A 42 -11.69 -16.55 4.44
C LEU A 42 -12.81 -17.48 3.97
N ASP A 43 -14.05 -17.03 4.17
CA ASP A 43 -15.28 -17.64 3.67
C ASP A 43 -15.85 -16.86 2.47
N ASP A 44 -16.83 -17.41 1.76
CA ASP A 44 -17.43 -16.77 0.56
C ASP A 44 -18.08 -15.41 0.88
N ASP A 45 -18.46 -15.20 2.15
CA ASP A 45 -19.07 -13.95 2.63
C ASP A 45 -18.03 -12.88 3.05
N ASP A 46 -16.73 -13.16 2.94
CA ASP A 46 -15.68 -12.24 3.36
C ASP A 46 -15.26 -11.24 2.29
N VAL A 47 -15.30 -9.95 2.65
CA VAL A 47 -14.87 -8.85 1.81
C VAL A 47 -13.62 -8.19 2.37
N ALA A 48 -12.54 -8.26 1.60
CA ALA A 48 -11.34 -7.49 1.86
C ALA A 48 -11.60 -5.99 1.64
N PHE A 49 -11.18 -5.18 2.61
CA PHE A 49 -11.26 -3.73 2.50
C PHE A 49 -9.91 -3.06 2.77
N THR A 50 -9.74 -1.90 2.18
CA THR A 50 -8.65 -0.97 2.50
C THR A 50 -9.25 0.41 2.71
N VAL A 51 -9.15 0.94 3.93
CA VAL A 51 -9.60 2.28 4.29
C VAL A 51 -8.39 3.17 4.54
N THR A 52 -8.35 4.33 3.90
CA THR A 52 -7.31 5.34 4.15
C THR A 52 -7.87 6.48 4.97
N ARG A 53 -7.19 6.81 6.07
CA ARG A 53 -7.43 8.04 6.84
C ARG A 53 -6.25 8.98 6.61
N ALA A 54 -6.52 10.13 6.01
CA ALA A 54 -5.56 11.23 5.99
C ALA A 54 -5.41 11.79 7.42
N LEU A 55 -4.17 11.99 7.85
CA LEU A 55 -3.85 12.68 9.10
C LEU A 55 -3.59 14.15 8.79
N ASP A 56 -4.01 15.04 9.69
CA ASP A 56 -3.82 16.50 9.55
C ASP A 56 -2.34 16.91 9.40
N THR A 57 -1.42 16.03 9.78
CA THR A 57 0.04 16.21 9.67
C THR A 57 0.63 15.80 8.32
N GLY A 58 -0.20 15.50 7.32
CA GLY A 58 0.24 15.08 5.97
C GLY A 58 0.66 13.61 5.86
N GLY A 59 0.51 12.84 6.94
CA GLY A 59 0.64 11.39 6.94
C GLY A 59 -0.68 10.69 6.57
N TYR A 60 -0.60 9.40 6.24
CA TYR A 60 -1.77 8.58 5.99
C TYR A 60 -1.71 7.34 6.88
N THR A 61 -2.84 6.97 7.47
CA THR A 61 -3.00 5.66 8.07
C THR A 61 -3.86 4.81 7.15
N VAL A 62 -3.31 3.69 6.71
CA VAL A 62 -4.03 2.69 5.92
C VAL A 62 -4.48 1.58 6.86
N TYR A 63 -5.78 1.32 6.90
CA TYR A 63 -6.37 0.16 7.55
C TYR A 63 -6.69 -0.86 6.49
N GLN A 64 -6.17 -2.07 6.64
CA GLN A 64 -6.50 -3.20 5.76
C GLN A 64 -7.12 -4.28 6.61
N GLY A 65 -8.23 -4.84 6.16
CA GLY A 65 -8.95 -5.83 6.95
C GLY A 65 -9.91 -6.65 6.12
N ILE A 66 -10.57 -7.58 6.82
CA ILE A 66 -11.62 -8.43 6.27
C ILE A 66 -12.91 -8.10 7.00
N PHE A 67 -14.00 -7.99 6.25
CA PHE A 67 -15.35 -7.84 6.76
C PHE A 67 -16.20 -9.01 6.30
N ASN A 68 -16.71 -9.79 7.25
CA ASN A 68 -17.59 -10.91 6.99
C ASN A 68 -19.05 -10.41 6.87
N GLN A 69 -19.61 -10.47 5.67
CA GLN A 69 -20.95 -9.98 5.37
C GLN A 69 -22.05 -10.86 5.99
N GLY A 70 -21.81 -12.17 6.12
CA GLY A 70 -22.78 -13.12 6.68
C GLY A 70 -22.99 -12.94 8.19
N SER A 71 -21.94 -12.56 8.92
CA SER A 71 -21.98 -12.36 10.38
C SER A 71 -21.92 -10.90 10.82
N ASP A 72 -21.76 -9.96 9.89
CA ASP A 72 -21.62 -8.51 10.12
C ASP A 72 -20.47 -8.20 11.11
N ARG A 73 -19.34 -8.91 10.94
CA ARG A 73 -18.18 -8.82 11.85
C ARG A 73 -16.90 -8.48 11.11
N LEU A 74 -16.08 -7.67 11.77
CA LEU A 74 -14.70 -7.43 11.34
C LEU A 74 -13.82 -8.60 11.76
N GLY A 75 -13.14 -9.18 10.79
CA GLY A 75 -12.07 -10.14 11.00
C GLY A 75 -10.74 -9.45 11.34
N PRO A 76 -9.60 -10.07 11.00
CA PRO A 76 -8.29 -9.48 11.21
C PRO A 76 -8.15 -8.12 10.52
N VAL A 77 -7.69 -7.12 11.26
CA VAL A 77 -7.39 -5.78 10.73
C VAL A 77 -5.94 -5.43 11.06
N ARG A 78 -5.19 -4.94 10.07
CA ARG A 78 -3.86 -4.35 10.26
C ARG A 78 -3.86 -2.86 9.96
N ARG A 79 -3.05 -2.13 10.73
CA ARG A 79 -2.76 -0.72 10.53
C ARG A 79 -1.38 -0.58 9.90
N VAL A 80 -1.30 0.17 8.81
CA VAL A 80 -0.05 0.56 8.16
C VAL A 80 0.05 2.07 8.20
N ASP A 81 1.02 2.59 8.96
CA ASP A 81 1.32 4.01 8.98
C ASP A 81 2.22 4.35 7.78
N ALA A 82 1.69 5.14 6.86
CA ALA A 82 2.38 5.60 5.66
C ALA A 82 2.71 7.08 5.80
N GLN A 83 4.00 7.43 5.73
CA GLN A 83 4.42 8.84 5.80
C GLN A 83 4.04 9.64 4.55
N ARG A 84 3.84 8.97 3.40
CA ARG A 84 3.35 9.57 2.14
C ARG A 84 2.54 8.53 1.36
N LEU A 85 1.31 8.87 0.98
CA LEU A 85 0.58 8.14 -0.07
C LEU A 85 1.18 8.55 -1.41
N ASP A 86 1.42 7.59 -2.31
CA ASP A 86 1.87 7.90 -3.67
C ASP A 86 0.88 8.89 -4.31
N PRO A 87 1.33 10.02 -4.88
CA PRO A 87 0.46 10.99 -5.54
C PRO A 87 -0.42 10.38 -6.64
N ALA A 88 0.01 9.29 -7.28
CA ALA A 88 -0.78 8.55 -8.26
C ALA A 88 -1.93 7.78 -7.58
N LEU A 89 -1.68 7.18 -6.42
CA LEU A 89 -2.68 6.49 -5.60
C LEU A 89 -3.68 7.49 -5.00
N ALA A 90 -3.20 8.64 -4.51
CA ALA A 90 -4.04 9.75 -4.05
C ALA A 90 -4.98 10.26 -5.15
N ARG A 91 -4.50 10.35 -6.40
CA ARG A 91 -5.31 10.76 -7.56
C ARG A 91 -6.29 9.69 -8.02
N ALA A 92 -5.91 8.41 -7.96
CA ALA A 92 -6.82 7.30 -8.28
C ALA A 92 -8.01 7.27 -7.32
N HIS A 93 -7.79 7.58 -6.04
CA HIS A 93 -8.83 7.69 -5.01
C HIS A 93 -9.45 9.10 -4.87
N ALA A 94 -9.06 10.08 -5.70
CA ALA A 94 -9.61 11.44 -5.64
C ALA A 94 -10.99 11.58 -6.33
N ARG A 95 -11.38 10.59 -7.15
CA ARG A 95 -12.63 10.64 -7.93
C ARG A 95 -13.73 9.71 -7.41
N GLU A 96 -13.38 8.79 -6.54
CA GLU A 96 -14.33 7.89 -5.89
C GLU A 96 -14.20 8.12 -4.38
N PRO A 97 -15.21 8.71 -3.71
CA PRO A 97 -15.16 8.86 -2.26
C PRO A 97 -15.02 7.47 -1.65
N LEU A 98 -13.84 7.22 -1.08
CA LEU A 98 -13.62 6.05 -0.23
C LEU A 98 -14.59 6.20 0.94
N VAL A 99 -15.50 5.24 1.11
CA VAL A 99 -16.49 5.27 2.19
C VAL A 99 -15.74 5.22 3.51
N VAL A 100 -15.71 6.38 4.18
CA VAL A 100 -15.35 6.48 5.59
C VAL A 100 -16.62 6.12 6.37
N PHE A 101 -16.67 4.92 6.93
CA PHE A 101 -17.66 4.60 7.94
C PHE A 101 -17.23 5.31 9.24
N ALA A 102 -18.07 6.22 9.71
CA ALA A 102 -17.95 6.86 11.02
C ALA A 102 -18.65 6.02 12.09
#